data_AF-A0A0A2B311-F1
#
_entry.id   AF-A0A0A2B311-F1
#
_cell.length_a   1.000
_cell.length_b   1.000
_cell.length_c   1.000
_cell.angle_alpha   90.00
_cell.angle_beta   90.00
_cell.angle_gamma   90.00
#
_symmetry.space_group_name_H-M   'P 1'
#
loop_
_entity.id
_entity.type
_entity.pdbx_description
1 polymer ?
#
loop_
_entity_poly.entity_id
_entity_poly.type
_entity_poly.pdbx_seq_one_letter_code
_entity_poly.pdbx_strand_id
1 'polypeptide(L)'
;MARFSKLHPAFGYLHCQADHYRTIFNKLCEMRDDDVKAGNLSGGMPTGFRDWAWKDLKSKANDPFYAKQIQEHLNQLELTIEATRRQLNNTYLSEKLTELEEKKTNLTSLISSE
;
A
#
# COMPACT_ATOMS: atom_id res chain seq x y z
N MET A 1 -4.36 -25.70 22.11
CA MET A 1 -5.20 -24.52 21.88
C MET A 1 -4.76 -23.86 20.57
N ALA A 2 -5.64 -23.79 19.57
CA ALA A 2 -5.35 -23.02 18.36
C ALA A 2 -5.25 -21.53 18.73
N ARG A 3 -4.06 -20.93 18.64
CA ARG A 3 -3.91 -19.48 18.80
C ARG A 3 -4.49 -18.84 17.54
N PHE A 4 -5.69 -18.29 17.65
CA PHE A 4 -6.30 -17.50 16.57
C PHE A 4 -5.39 -16.31 16.26
N SER A 5 -4.68 -16.37 15.14
CA SER A 5 -3.94 -15.22 14.61
C SER A 5 -4.96 -14.24 14.02
N LYS A 6 -4.98 -12.99 14.51
CA LYS A 6 -5.85 -11.94 13.99
C LYS A 6 -5.09 -11.06 13.01
N LEU A 7 -5.79 -10.51 12.02
CA LEU A 7 -5.20 -9.58 11.05
C LEU A 7 -4.84 -8.25 11.69
N HIS A 8 -3.72 -7.67 11.26
CA HIS A 8 -3.25 -6.38 11.72
C HIS A 8 -4.22 -5.27 11.25
N PRO A 9 -4.72 -4.39 12.13
CA PRO A 9 -5.72 -3.38 11.78
C PRO A 9 -5.27 -2.39 10.70
N ALA A 10 -3.97 -2.08 10.63
CA ALA A 10 -3.39 -1.21 9.57
C ALA A 10 -2.84 -1.97 8.35
N PHE A 11 -2.61 -3.28 8.47
CA PHE A 11 -1.94 -4.08 7.45
C PHE A 11 -2.77 -5.35 7.22
N GLY A 12 -3.81 -5.23 6.38
CA GLY A 12 -4.80 -6.31 6.18
C GLY A 12 -4.26 -7.62 5.61
N TYR A 13 -2.99 -7.68 5.21
CA TYR A 13 -2.30 -8.91 4.78
C TYR A 13 -1.54 -9.61 5.92
N LEU A 14 -1.31 -8.92 7.06
CA LEU A 14 -0.41 -9.37 8.11
C LEU A 14 -1.18 -9.99 9.26
N HIS A 15 -1.03 -11.30 9.47
CA HIS A 15 -1.49 -11.98 10.67
C HIS A 15 -0.56 -11.71 11.83
N CYS A 16 -1.14 -11.44 12.99
CA CYS A 16 -0.42 -11.18 14.22
C CYS A 16 -0.52 -12.37 15.18
N GLN A 17 0.61 -12.70 15.81
CA GLN A 17 0.61 -13.55 17.00
C GLN A 17 -0.25 -12.91 18.11
N ALA A 18 -0.87 -13.73 18.95
CA ALA A 18 -1.83 -13.27 19.95
C ALA A 18 -1.30 -12.17 20.88
N ASP A 19 -0.08 -12.36 21.42
CA ASP A 19 0.55 -11.40 22.34
C ASP A 19 0.83 -10.08 21.64
N HIS A 20 1.32 -10.14 20.39
CA HIS A 20 1.59 -8.96 19.61
C HIS A 20 0.30 -8.22 19.22
N TYR A 21 -0.73 -8.95 18.80
CA TYR A 21 -2.03 -8.37 18.47
C TYR A 21 -2.63 -7.62 19.66
N ARG A 22 -2.47 -8.15 20.88
CA ARG A 22 -2.90 -7.45 22.10
C ARG A 22 -2.20 -6.11 22.26
N THR A 23 -0.89 -6.04 22.04
CA THR A 23 -0.13 -4.78 22.08
C THR A 23 -0.64 -3.78 21.06
N ILE A 24 -0.82 -4.22 19.80
CA ILE A 24 -1.33 -3.38 18.71
C ILE A 24 -2.73 -2.85 19.03
N PHE A 25 -3.62 -3.71 19.52
CA PHE A 25 -5.00 -3.33 19.83
C PHE A 25 -5.07 -2.37 21.02
N ASN A 26 -4.27 -2.60 22.06
CA ASN A 26 -4.17 -1.67 23.18
C ASN A 26 -3.68 -0.30 22.72
N LYS A 27 -2.67 -0.26 21.85
CA LYS A 27 -2.15 1.01 21.31
C LYS A 27 -3.18 1.73 20.44
N LEU A 28 -3.96 0.98 19.67
CA LEU A 28 -5.07 1.52 18.89
C LEU A 28 -6.11 2.20 19.79
N CYS A 29 -6.52 1.54 20.88
CA CYS A 29 -7.47 2.12 21.83
C CYS A 29 -6.91 3.36 22.52
N GLU A 30 -5.65 3.32 22.96
CA GLU A 30 -4.97 4.46 23.60
C GLU A 30 -4.99 5.69 22.67
N MET A 31 -4.54 5.53 21.43
CA MET A 31 -4.48 6.65 20.47
C MET A 31 -5.86 7.16 20.07
N ARG A 32 -6.86 6.28 19.99
CA ARG A 32 -8.26 6.69 19.79
C ARG A 32 -8.75 7.55 20.95
N ASP A 33 -8.48 7.13 22.18
CA ASP A 33 -8.95 7.85 23.36
C ASP A 33 -8.26 9.22 23.49
N ASP A 34 -7.00 9.32 23.06
CA ASP A 34 -6.27 10.59 22.99
C ASP A 34 -6.82 11.52 21.90
N ASP A 35 -7.17 11.00 20.73
CA ASP A 35 -7.87 11.76 19.68
C ASP A 35 -9.21 12.33 20.20
N VAL A 36 -10.00 11.49 20.87
CA VAL A 36 -11.29 11.90 21.44
C VAL A 36 -11.10 13.02 22.47
N LYS A 37 -10.09 12.90 23.34
CA LYS A 37 -9.75 13.97 24.31
C LYS A 37 -9.30 15.26 23.62
N ALA A 38 -8.62 15.15 22.48
CA ALA A 38 -8.20 16.29 21.67
C ALA A 38 -9.34 16.91 20.84
N GLY A 39 -10.56 16.37 20.93
CA GLY A 39 -11.73 16.83 20.17
C GLY A 39 -11.79 16.30 18.75
N ASN A 40 -10.91 15.36 18.37
CA ASN A 40 -10.97 14.67 17.09
C ASN A 40 -11.92 13.46 17.19
N LEU A 41 -13.11 13.60 16.61
CA LEU A 41 -14.14 12.56 16.58
C LEU A 41 -14.25 11.88 15.21
N SER A 42 -13.20 11.95 14.39
CA SER A 42 -13.22 11.34 13.05
C SER A 42 -13.43 9.83 13.13
N GLY A 43 -14.33 9.33 12.28
CA GLY A 43 -14.58 7.90 12.13
C GLY A 43 -13.47 7.27 11.30
N GLY A 44 -12.57 6.52 11.93
CA GLY A 44 -11.47 5.88 11.22
C GLY A 44 -10.35 5.38 12.14
N MET A 45 -9.18 5.21 11.54
CA MET A 45 -7.95 4.89 12.26
C MET A 45 -7.45 6.13 13.03
N PRO A 46 -7.04 6.00 14.30
CA PRO A 46 -6.54 7.13 15.08
C PRO A 46 -5.34 7.83 14.43
N THR A 47 -5.22 9.13 14.69
CA THR A 47 -4.19 10.00 14.16
C THR A 47 -2.81 9.45 14.48
N GLY A 48 -1.98 9.20 13.46
CA GLY A 48 -0.62 8.69 13.62
C GLY A 48 -0.50 7.20 13.94
N PHE A 49 -1.61 6.45 14.08
CA PHE A 49 -1.54 5.01 14.38
C PHE A 49 -0.86 4.23 13.24
N ARG A 50 -1.08 4.62 11.98
CA ARG A 50 -0.44 3.96 10.83
C ARG A 50 1.09 4.15 10.84
N ASP A 51 1.57 5.31 11.25
CA ASP A 51 3.01 5.57 11.36
C ASP A 51 3.63 4.80 12.53
N TRP A 52 2.91 4.73 13.65
CA TRP A 52 3.30 3.87 14.76
C TRP A 52 3.38 2.40 14.33
N ALA A 53 2.35 1.91 13.63
CA ALA A 53 2.30 0.54 13.12
C ALA A 53 3.45 0.22 12.17
N TRP A 54 3.86 1.16 11.32
CA TRP A 54 5.05 0.99 10.48
C TRP A 54 6.34 0.85 11.28
N LYS A 55 6.52 1.64 12.33
CA LYS A 55 7.69 1.54 13.23
C LYS A 55 7.71 0.20 13.96
N ASP A 56 6.54 -0.22 14.45
CA ASP A 56 6.39 -1.52 15.10
C ASP A 56 6.69 -2.67 14.12
N LEU A 57 6.11 -2.65 12.92
CA LEU A 57 6.37 -3.66 11.89
C LEU A 57 7.85 -3.76 11.53
N LYS A 58 8.55 -2.62 11.44
CA LYS A 58 10.00 -2.59 11.21
C LYS A 58 10.77 -3.33 12.31
N SER A 59 10.33 -3.24 13.57
CA SER A 59 10.93 -3.99 14.68
C SER A 59 10.65 -5.50 14.58
N LYS A 60 9.50 -5.88 14.00
CA LYS A 60 9.07 -7.28 13.83
C LYS A 60 9.56 -7.92 12.54
N ALA A 61 10.06 -7.16 11.58
CA ALA A 61 10.50 -7.68 10.29
C ALA A 61 11.63 -8.73 10.39
N ASN A 62 12.38 -8.74 11.50
CA ASN A 62 13.42 -9.75 11.77
C ASN A 62 12.87 -11.07 12.35
N ASP A 63 11.62 -11.10 12.82
CA ASP A 63 10.97 -12.31 13.29
C ASP A 63 10.51 -13.15 12.07
N PRO A 64 10.93 -14.42 11.95
CA PRO A 64 10.59 -15.27 10.81
C PRO A 64 9.09 -15.38 10.52
N PHE A 65 8.23 -15.32 11.55
CA PHE A 65 6.78 -15.40 11.41
C PHE A 65 6.22 -14.20 10.63
N TYR A 66 6.75 -13.00 10.88
CA TYR A 66 6.34 -11.77 10.21
C TYR A 66 7.06 -11.60 8.88
N ALA A 67 8.36 -11.90 8.83
CA ALA A 67 9.19 -11.81 7.63
C ALA A 67 8.59 -12.60 6.45
N LYS A 68 8.12 -13.83 6.71
CA LYS A 68 7.49 -14.68 5.68
C LYS A 68 6.27 -14.00 5.04
N GLN A 69 5.40 -13.41 5.85
CA GLN A 69 4.17 -12.77 5.37
C GLN A 69 4.47 -11.47 4.62
N ILE A 70 5.46 -10.71 5.08
CA ILE A 70 5.95 -9.51 4.39
C ILE A 70 6.48 -9.90 3.01
N GLN A 71 7.30 -10.94 2.91
CA GLN A 71 7.83 -11.41 1.63
C GLN A 71 6.73 -11.90 0.69
N GLU A 72 5.75 -12.63 1.19
CA GLU A 72 4.61 -13.09 0.39
C GLU A 72 3.81 -11.91 -0.18
N HIS A 73 3.56 -10.88 0.64
CA HIS A 73 2.87 -9.69 0.17
C HIS A 73 3.71 -8.85 -0.81
N LEU A 74 5.04 -8.79 -0.64
CA LEU A 74 5.95 -8.16 -1.60
C LEU A 74 5.85 -8.84 -2.98
N ASN A 75 5.86 -10.17 -3.02
CA ASN A 75 5.73 -10.91 -4.28
C ASN A 75 4.37 -10.64 -4.95
N GLN A 76 3.28 -10.55 -4.17
CA GLN A 76 1.96 -10.19 -4.69
C GLN A 76 1.94 -8.77 -5.27
N LEU A 77 2.60 -7.82 -4.60
CA LEU A 77 2.73 -6.45 -5.08
C LEU A 77 3.53 -6.39 -6.38
N GLU A 78 4.63 -7.13 -6.50
CA GLU A 78 5.44 -7.20 -7.72
C GLU A 78 4.61 -7.68 -8.92
N LEU A 79 3.86 -8.77 -8.75
CA LEU A 79 2.96 -9.29 -9.78
C LEU A 79 1.88 -8.27 -10.17
N THR A 80 1.30 -7.60 -9.18
CA THR A 80 0.28 -6.57 -9.41
C THR A 80 0.87 -5.38 -10.17
N ILE A 81 2.05 -4.89 -9.76
CA ILE A 81 2.76 -3.80 -10.42
C ILE A 81 3.07 -4.17 -11.86
N GLU A 82 3.56 -5.38 -12.13
CA GLU A 82 3.87 -5.83 -13.48
C GLU A 82 2.60 -5.88 -14.35
N ALA A 83 1.51 -6.45 -13.83
CA ALA A 83 0.23 -6.49 -14.52
C ALA A 83 -0.30 -5.08 -14.83
N THR A 84 -0.24 -4.16 -13.85
CA THR A 84 -0.64 -2.76 -14.04
C THR A 84 0.24 -2.03 -15.05
N ARG A 85 1.57 -2.28 -15.07
CA ARG A 85 2.48 -1.72 -16.08
C ARG A 85 2.13 -2.20 -17.49
N ARG A 86 1.84 -3.49 -17.66
CA ARG A 86 1.38 -4.05 -18.95
C ARG A 86 0.07 -3.41 -19.39
N GLN A 87 -0.88 -3.23 -18.47
CA GLN A 87 -2.13 -2.53 -18.76
C GLN A 87 -1.90 -1.08 -19.18
N LEU A 88 -1.02 -0.35 -18.49
CA LEU A 88 -0.68 1.04 -18.83
C LEU A 88 -0.16 1.15 -20.27
N ASN A 89 0.76 0.27 -20.66
CA ASN A 89 1.34 0.27 -22.01
C ASN A 89 0.30 -0.08 -23.09
N ASN A 90 -0.66 -0.95 -22.75
CA ASN A 90 -1.75 -1.38 -23.63
C ASN A 90 -3.00 -0.50 -23.51
N THR A 91 -2.93 0.63 -22.80
CA THR A 91 -4.11 1.48 -22.63
C THR A 91 -4.35 2.28 -23.91
N TYR A 92 -5.61 2.50 -24.27
CA TYR A 92 -6.04 3.42 -25.33
C TYR A 92 -5.30 4.77 -25.31
N LEU A 93 -4.95 5.29 -24.13
CA LEU A 93 -4.20 6.55 -24.00
C LEU A 93 -2.75 6.45 -24.51
N SER A 94 -2.09 5.31 -24.35
CA SER A 94 -0.76 5.02 -24.91
C SER A 94 -0.85 4.97 -26.44
N GLU A 95 -1.82 4.24 -26.98
CA GLU A 95 -2.07 4.16 -28.43
C GLU A 95 -2.44 5.53 -29.02
N LYS A 96 -3.28 6.29 -28.32
CA LYS A 96 -3.69 7.64 -28.76
C LYS A 96 -2.55 8.63 -28.72
N LEU A 97 -1.63 8.51 -27.76
CA LEU A 97 -0.43 9.33 -27.71
C LEU A 97 0.47 9.06 -28.92
N THR A 98 0.71 7.78 -29.25
CA THR A 98 1.46 7.39 -30.46
C THR A 98 0.82 7.98 -31.73
N GLU A 99 -0.51 7.88 -31.88
CA GLU A 99 -1.23 8.44 -33.03
C GLU A 99 -1.02 9.97 -33.14
N LEU A 100 -1.03 10.69 -32.01
CA LEU A 100 -0.81 12.13 -31.98
C LEU A 100 0.64 12.50 -32.29
N GLU A 101 1.62 11.73 -31.81
CA GLU A 101 3.06 11.92 -32.08
C GLU A 101 3.40 11.67 -33.55
N GLU A 102 2.83 10.62 -34.15
CA GLU A 102 2.95 10.34 -35.58
C GLU A 102 2.34 11.48 -36.41
N LYS A 103 1.13 11.93 -36.04
CA LYS A 103 0.47 13.06 -36.72
C LYS A 103 1.30 14.33 -36.65
N LYS A 104 1.88 14.64 -35.48
CA LYS A 104 2.79 15.78 -35.32
C LYS A 104 4.03 15.65 -36.20
N THR A 105 4.66 14.48 -36.23
CA THR A 105 5.87 14.22 -37.02
C THR A 105 5.60 14.43 -38.50
N ASN A 106 4.52 13.84 -39.02
CA ASN A 106 4.10 13.97 -40.41
C ASN A 106 3.81 15.42 -40.81
N LEU A 107 3.11 16.17 -39.96
CA LEU A 107 2.82 17.58 -40.23
C LEU A 107 4.09 18.45 -40.17
N THR A 108 5.01 18.12 -39.27
CA THR A 108 6.29 18.82 -39.16
C THR A 108 7.15 18.60 -40.40
N SER A 109 7.25 17.37 -40.90
CA SER A 109 8.04 17.06 -42.10
C SER A 109 7.54 17.76 -43.37
N LEU A 110 6.22 18.02 -43.47
CA LEU A 110 5.65 18.78 -44.58
C LEU A 110 6.08 20.25 -44.59
N ILE A 111 6.32 20.83 -43.42
CA ILE A 111 6.76 22.22 -43.28
C ILE A 111 8.29 22.34 -43.44
N SER A 112 9.05 21.27 -43.15
CA SER A 112 10.51 21.25 -43.26
C SER A 112 11.04 20.75 -44.61
N SER A 113 10.19 20.56 -45.63
CA SER A 113 10.57 20.07 -46.97
C SER A 113 10.79 21.20 -48.01
N GLU A 114 11.03 22.45 -47.57
CA GLU A 114 11.54 23.57 -48.38
C GLU A 114 12.99 23.88 -48.01
#